data_AF-A0A1I0RP74-F1
#
_entry.id   AF-A0A1I0RP74-F1
#
_cell.length_a   1.000
_cell.length_b   1.000
_cell.length_c   1.000
_cell.angle_alpha   90.00
_cell.angle_beta   90.00
_cell.angle_gamma   90.00
#
_symmetry.space_group_name_H-M   'P 1'
#
loop_
_entity.id
_entity.type
_entity.pdbx_description
1 polymer ?
#
loop_
_entity_poly.entity_id
_entity_poly.type
_entity_poly.pdbx_seq_one_letter_code
_entity_poly.pdbx_strand_id
1 'polypeptide(L)'
;MKSYRILFMLLILLLPEKLTGQIKWTFSSEKKTDSLFEIHLTADIEKGWHLYSQWQPPEAIAEPAAIIFEKSPSVQLHGHTREMGIRETYENRELGIKSFQYSSRVDFVQLISVGRHQKTTVNGVISFMLCDDKECLPTIMQKFSLQLL
;
A
#
# COMPACT_ATOMS: atom_id res chain seq x y z
N MET A 1 3.34 32.42 -55.05
CA MET A 1 3.03 31.07 -54.51
C MET A 1 4.21 30.61 -53.65
N LYS A 2 4.16 30.79 -52.32
CA LYS A 2 5.19 30.29 -51.39
C LYS A 2 4.48 29.34 -50.42
N SER A 3 4.65 28.04 -50.64
CA SER A 3 4.09 26.97 -49.81
C SER A 3 5.01 26.73 -48.61
N TYR A 4 4.56 27.07 -47.41
CA TYR A 4 5.26 26.74 -46.17
C TYR A 4 4.76 25.36 -45.71
N ARG A 5 5.62 24.34 -45.79
CA ARG A 5 5.34 23.01 -45.22
C ARG A 5 5.70 23.05 -43.74
N ILE A 6 4.71 23.20 -42.87
CA ILE A 6 4.87 23.08 -41.42
C ILE A 6 4.98 21.58 -41.11
N LEU A 7 6.18 21.13 -40.75
CA LEU A 7 6.43 19.78 -40.26
C LEU A 7 6.05 19.73 -38.78
N PHE A 8 4.90 19.13 -38.46
CA PHE A 8 4.42 18.95 -37.10
C PHE A 8 5.20 17.79 -36.46
N MET A 9 6.25 18.10 -35.71
CA MET A 9 7.01 17.11 -34.94
C MET A 9 6.14 16.68 -33.75
N LEU A 10 5.65 15.43 -33.77
CA LEU A 10 4.91 14.85 -32.66
C LEU A 10 5.83 14.78 -31.43
N LEU A 11 5.64 15.69 -30.50
CA LEU A 11 6.23 15.62 -29.16
C LEU A 11 5.54 14.49 -28.41
N ILE A 12 6.17 13.31 -28.38
CA ILE A 12 5.72 12.20 -27.55
C ILE A 12 5.90 12.64 -26.10
N LEU A 13 4.79 12.95 -25.41
CA LEU A 13 4.80 13.12 -23.97
C LEU A 13 5.16 11.77 -23.34
N LEU A 14 6.37 11.68 -22.78
CA LEU A 14 6.74 10.62 -21.84
C LEU A 14 5.89 10.82 -20.58
N LEU A 15 4.81 10.05 -20.46
CA LEU A 15 4.08 9.94 -19.20
C LEU A 15 4.99 9.25 -18.19
N PRO A 16 5.05 9.72 -16.92
CA PRO A 16 5.80 9.02 -15.89
C PRO A 16 5.23 7.61 -15.76
N GLU A 17 6.11 6.61 -15.85
CA GLU A 17 5.76 5.21 -15.72
C GLU A 17 5.16 5.00 -14.33
N LYS A 18 3.85 4.76 -14.33
CA LYS A 18 3.09 4.52 -13.11
C LYS A 18 3.55 3.12 -12.64
N LEU A 19 3.98 2.99 -11.39
CA LEU A 19 4.38 1.73 -10.70
C LEU A 19 3.25 0.67 -10.64
N THR A 20 2.22 0.81 -11.48
CA THR A 20 0.94 0.12 -11.47
C THR A 20 0.97 -1.31 -11.98
N GLY A 21 2.14 -1.88 -12.29
CA GLY A 21 2.22 -3.28 -12.73
C GLY A 21 2.13 -4.23 -11.54
N GLN A 22 3.03 -4.05 -10.58
CA GLN A 22 3.37 -5.05 -9.59
C GLN A 22 2.40 -5.12 -8.41
N ILE A 23 1.68 -4.03 -8.14
CA ILE A 23 0.73 -3.95 -7.03
C ILE A 23 -0.44 -3.03 -7.36
N LYS A 24 -1.63 -3.41 -6.92
CA LYS A 24 -2.82 -2.59 -6.95
C LYS A 24 -3.39 -2.45 -5.55
N TRP A 25 -3.57 -1.20 -5.13
CA TRP A 25 -4.20 -0.89 -3.86
C TRP A 25 -5.69 -0.58 -4.02
N THR A 26 -6.51 -1.14 -3.13
CA THR A 26 -7.93 -0.84 -2.97
C THR A 26 -8.17 -0.39 -1.53
N PHE A 27 -8.91 0.70 -1.35
CA PHE A 27 -9.24 1.25 -0.04
C PHE A 27 -10.76 1.20 0.16
N SER A 28 -11.20 0.61 1.27
CA SER A 28 -12.62 0.53 1.61
C SER A 28 -12.83 0.64 3.11
N SER A 29 -14.04 1.03 3.51
CA SER A 29 -14.47 1.02 4.90
C SER A 29 -15.65 0.08 5.09
N GLU A 30 -15.67 -0.65 6.19
CA GLU A 30 -16.82 -1.44 6.64
C GLU A 30 -17.37 -0.85 7.94
N LYS A 31 -18.64 -0.41 7.89
CA LYS A 31 -19.33 0.09 9.07
C LYS A 31 -19.68 -1.07 10.01
N LYS A 32 -19.17 -1.02 11.25
CA LYS A 32 -19.51 -1.99 12.31
C LYS A 32 -20.62 -1.46 13.21
N THR A 33 -20.59 -0.17 13.52
CA THR A 33 -21.66 0.58 14.22
C THR A 33 -21.70 2.02 13.72
N ASP A 34 -22.59 2.87 14.26
CA ASP A 34 -22.67 4.30 13.91
C ASP A 34 -21.40 5.12 14.20
N SER A 35 -20.51 4.61 15.04
CA SER A 35 -19.28 5.29 15.45
C SER A 35 -18.04 4.39 15.35
N LEU A 36 -18.14 3.19 14.76
CA LEU A 36 -17.05 2.23 14.68
C LEU A 36 -16.96 1.64 13.27
N PHE A 37 -15.78 1.70 12.67
CA PHE A 37 -15.52 1.29 11.30
C PHE A 37 -14.23 0.47 11.22
N GLU A 38 -14.19 -0.53 10.36
CA GLU A 38 -12.94 -1.10 9.88
C GLU A 38 -12.52 -0.41 8.59
N ILE A 39 -11.27 -0.01 8.51
CA ILE A 39 -10.62 0.44 7.27
C ILE A 39 -9.83 -0.73 6.72
N HIS A 40 -10.03 -1.02 5.45
CA HIS A 40 -9.34 -2.06 4.69
C HIS A 40 -8.45 -1.39 3.65
N LEU A 41 -7.14 -1.63 3.75
CA LEU A 41 -6.15 -1.24 2.76
C LEU A 41 -5.66 -2.53 2.10
N THR A 42 -6.28 -2.92 1.01
CA THR A 42 -6.01 -4.18 0.34
C THR A 42 -4.98 -3.99 -0.76
N ALA A 43 -3.90 -4.76 -0.68
CA ALA A 43 -2.92 -4.93 -1.75
C ALA A 43 -3.22 -6.20 -2.53
N ASP A 44 -3.51 -6.08 -3.82
CA ASP A 44 -3.43 -7.19 -4.78
C ASP A 44 -2.05 -7.14 -5.45
N ILE A 45 -1.27 -8.20 -5.28
CA ILE A 45 0.16 -8.28 -5.63
C ILE A 45 0.30 -9.14 -6.87
N GLU A 46 1.02 -8.64 -7.87
CA GLU A 46 1.27 -9.36 -9.12
C GLU A 46 2.07 -10.65 -8.85
N LYS A 47 1.80 -11.68 -9.65
CA LYS A 47 2.48 -12.97 -9.53
C LYS A 47 4.00 -12.80 -9.64
N GLY A 48 4.73 -13.40 -8.69
CA GLY A 48 6.19 -13.34 -8.63
C GLY A 48 6.73 -12.17 -7.80
N TRP A 49 5.86 -11.24 -7.40
CA TRP A 49 6.20 -10.17 -6.48
C TRP A 49 5.74 -10.48 -5.06
N HIS A 50 6.45 -9.92 -4.11
CA HIS A 50 6.20 -10.08 -2.68
C HIS A 50 6.22 -8.72 -1.98
N LEU A 51 5.29 -8.52 -1.06
CA LEU A 51 5.23 -7.35 -0.18
C LEU A 51 5.66 -7.78 1.23
N TYR A 52 6.58 -7.03 1.85
CA TYR A 52 7.03 -7.33 3.20
C TYR A 52 6.01 -6.99 4.27
N SER A 53 5.89 -7.89 5.25
CA SER A 53 5.06 -7.71 6.44
C SER A 53 5.49 -6.49 7.28
N GLN A 54 4.55 -5.89 8.00
CA GLN A 54 4.79 -4.88 9.04
C GLN A 54 5.62 -5.46 10.20
N TRP A 55 5.56 -6.78 10.38
CA TRP A 55 6.30 -7.51 11.39
C TRP A 55 7.38 -8.35 10.72
N GLN A 56 8.60 -8.27 11.23
CA GLN A 56 9.73 -9.03 10.71
C GLN A 56 10.47 -9.77 11.83
N PRO A 57 11.13 -10.90 11.53
CA PRO A 57 12.12 -11.48 12.43
C PRO A 57 13.24 -10.48 12.76
N PRO A 58 13.86 -10.56 13.95
CA PRO A 58 14.96 -9.65 14.33
C PRO A 58 16.15 -9.65 13.35
N GLU A 59 16.38 -10.78 12.69
CA GLU A 59 17.46 -10.97 11.71
C GLU A 59 17.11 -10.47 10.29
N ALA A 60 15.88 -10.05 10.05
CA ALA A 60 15.47 -9.60 8.73
C ALA A 60 16.17 -8.30 8.33
N ILE A 61 16.68 -8.27 7.10
CA ILE A 61 17.24 -7.05 6.47
C ILE A 61 16.18 -6.26 5.69
N ALA A 62 15.02 -6.88 5.45
CA ALA A 62 13.92 -6.29 4.71
C ALA A 62 13.28 -5.14 5.50
N GLU A 63 13.05 -4.00 4.84
CA GLU A 63 12.30 -2.90 5.44
C GLU A 63 10.81 -3.30 5.58
N PRO A 64 10.24 -3.31 6.81
CA PRO A 64 8.85 -3.66 7.02
C PRO A 64 7.91 -2.66 6.37
N ALA A 65 6.74 -3.11 5.94
CA ALA A 65 5.67 -2.17 5.58
C ALA A 65 5.27 -1.32 6.81
N ALA A 66 4.89 -0.07 6.57
CA ALA A 66 4.45 0.83 7.61
C ALA A 66 3.23 1.63 7.15
N ILE A 67 2.25 1.76 8.03
CA ILE A 67 1.00 2.48 7.75
C ILE A 67 0.88 3.62 8.76
N ILE A 68 0.85 4.84 8.24
CA ILE A 68 0.74 6.05 9.05
C ILE A 68 -0.54 6.76 8.68
N PHE A 69 -1.48 6.79 9.62
CA PHE A 69 -2.70 7.58 9.50
C PHE A 69 -2.42 9.03 9.89
N GLU A 70 -2.96 9.98 9.11
CA GLU A 70 -2.91 11.39 9.48
C GLU A 70 -3.74 11.64 10.74
N LYS A 71 -3.22 12.46 11.66
CA LYS A 71 -3.92 12.77 12.91
C LYS A 71 -5.16 13.61 12.61
N SER A 72 -6.30 13.18 13.14
CA SER A 72 -7.56 13.94 13.09
C SER A 72 -8.23 13.94 14.47
N PRO A 73 -8.71 15.09 14.97
CA PRO A 73 -9.46 15.14 16.23
C PRO A 73 -10.75 14.30 16.23
N SER A 74 -11.28 13.97 15.04
CA SER A 74 -12.52 13.22 14.88
C SER A 74 -12.32 11.72 14.66
N VAL A 75 -11.08 11.23 14.67
CA VAL A 75 -10.71 9.83 14.43
C VAL A 75 -9.85 9.31 15.58
N GLN A 76 -10.22 8.18 16.15
CA GLN A 76 -9.41 7.44 17.10
C GLN A 76 -9.11 6.05 16.56
N LEU A 77 -7.83 5.69 16.51
CA LEU A 77 -7.38 4.34 16.11
C LEU A 77 -7.45 3.39 17.32
N HIS A 78 -7.85 2.15 17.07
CA HIS A 78 -7.88 1.08 18.08
C HIS A 78 -6.82 0.05 17.76
N GLY A 79 -5.78 -0.02 18.60
CA GLY A 79 -4.68 -0.97 18.44
C GLY A 79 -3.83 -0.73 17.19
N HIS A 80 -3.09 -1.76 16.80
CA HIS A 80 -2.27 -1.77 15.59
C HIS A 80 -3.04 -2.25 14.36
N THR A 81 -2.64 -1.80 13.17
CA THR A 81 -3.15 -2.33 11.91
C THR A 81 -2.84 -3.81 11.78
N ARG A 82 -3.88 -4.63 11.63
CA ARG A 82 -3.77 -6.08 11.45
C ARG A 82 -3.49 -6.43 10.00
N GLU A 83 -2.85 -7.56 9.77
CA GLU A 83 -2.60 -8.09 8.43
C GLU A 83 -3.45 -9.34 8.21
N MET A 84 -4.32 -9.27 7.21
CA MET A 84 -5.22 -10.35 6.83
C MET A 84 -4.74 -10.91 5.49
N GLY A 85 -3.90 -11.94 5.56
CA GLY A 85 -3.32 -12.61 4.40
C GLY A 85 -2.59 -13.89 4.83
N ILE A 86 -2.18 -14.69 3.86
CA ILE A 86 -1.34 -15.86 4.13
C ILE A 86 0.11 -15.36 4.24
N ARG A 87 0.60 -15.19 5.46
CA ARG A 87 1.98 -14.77 5.71
C ARG A 87 2.93 -15.91 5.36
N GLU A 88 3.85 -15.63 4.46
CA GLU A 88 4.92 -16.53 4.05
C GLU A 88 6.20 -16.22 4.83
N THR A 89 7.05 -17.23 5.00
CA THR A 89 8.41 -17.05 5.51
C THR A 89 9.38 -17.35 4.37
N TYR A 90 10.10 -16.35 3.92
CA TYR A 90 11.21 -16.50 2.98
C TYR A 90 12.51 -16.66 3.76
N GLU A 91 13.38 -17.57 3.30
CA GLU A 91 14.65 -17.88 3.95
C GLU A 91 15.78 -17.75 2.94
N ASN A 92 16.70 -16.82 3.19
CA ASN A 92 17.96 -16.77 2.48
C ASN A 92 18.98 -17.62 3.24
N ARG A 93 19.25 -18.83 2.73
CA ARG A 93 20.15 -19.81 3.37
C ARG A 93 21.61 -19.37 3.38
N GLU A 94 22.05 -18.59 2.39
CA GLU A 94 23.43 -18.12 2.31
C GLU A 94 23.74 -17.11 3.41
N LEU A 95 22.78 -16.23 3.68
CA LEU A 95 22.88 -15.20 4.72
C LEU A 95 22.35 -15.69 6.08
N GLY A 96 21.64 -16.82 6.12
CA GLY A 96 21.04 -17.36 7.34
C GLY A 96 19.93 -16.48 7.92
N ILE A 97 19.25 -15.69 7.08
CA ILE A 97 18.22 -14.73 7.48
C ILE A 97 16.84 -15.14 6.98
N LYS A 98 15.81 -14.65 7.67
CA LYS A 98 14.40 -14.86 7.32
C LYS A 98 13.68 -13.54 7.16
N SER A 99 12.67 -13.53 6.31
CA SER A 99 11.72 -12.43 6.19
C SER A 99 10.30 -12.95 6.10
N PHE A 100 9.36 -12.15 6.61
CA PHE A 100 7.93 -12.37 6.47
C PHE A 100 7.40 -11.53 5.32
N GLN A 101 6.64 -12.15 4.44
CA GLN A 101 6.12 -11.51 3.24
C GLN A 101 4.75 -12.06 2.86
N TYR A 102 4.11 -11.37 1.92
CA TYR A 102 2.83 -11.75 1.34
C TYR A 102 2.98 -11.84 -0.17
N SER A 103 2.44 -12.89 -0.76
CA SER A 103 2.21 -13.01 -2.20
C SER A 103 0.72 -12.89 -2.50
N SER A 104 0.38 -12.58 -3.75
CA SER A 104 -0.99 -12.51 -4.30
C SER A 104 -1.90 -11.44 -3.67
N ARG A 105 -2.12 -11.46 -2.35
CA ARG A 105 -3.00 -10.52 -1.66
C ARG A 105 -2.71 -10.44 -0.16
N VAL A 106 -2.78 -9.22 0.38
CA VAL A 106 -2.86 -8.95 1.82
C VAL A 106 -3.78 -7.77 2.06
N ASP A 107 -4.59 -7.84 3.11
CA ASP A 107 -5.47 -6.76 3.53
C ASP A 107 -5.05 -6.22 4.89
N PHE A 108 -4.70 -4.94 4.94
CA PHE A 108 -4.31 -4.27 6.16
C PHE A 108 -5.55 -3.63 6.80
N VAL A 109 -5.94 -4.13 7.97
CA VAL A 109 -7.21 -3.79 8.62
C VAL A 109 -6.97 -2.98 9.89
N GLN A 110 -7.46 -1.74 9.91
CA GLN A 110 -7.41 -0.86 11.07
C GLN A 110 -8.82 -0.58 11.58
N LEU A 111 -9.07 -0.86 12.85
CA LEU A 111 -10.30 -0.49 13.52
C LEU A 111 -10.22 0.97 13.99
N ILE A 112 -11.24 1.77 13.67
CA ILE A 112 -11.30 3.18 14.05
C ILE A 112 -12.66 3.54 14.63
N SER A 113 -12.68 4.54 15.51
CA SER A 113 -13.91 5.19 15.93
C SER A 113 -13.95 6.65 15.52
N VAL A 114 -15.16 7.13 15.22
CA VAL A 114 -15.43 8.51 14.82
C VAL A 114 -16.59 9.10 15.60
N GLY A 115 -16.69 10.42 15.64
CA GLY A 115 -17.86 11.09 16.20
C GLY A 115 -19.13 10.75 15.40
N ARG A 116 -20.25 10.53 16.10
CA ARG A 116 -21.54 10.16 15.48
C ARG A 116 -21.99 11.22 14.47
N HIS A 117 -22.60 10.75 13.36
CA HIS A 117 -23.19 11.57 12.29
C HIS A 117 -22.23 12.55 11.58
N GLN A 118 -20.91 12.35 11.70
CA GLN A 118 -19.93 13.13 10.96
C GLN A 118 -19.52 12.40 9.68
N LYS A 119 -19.57 13.12 8.56
CA LYS A 119 -18.87 12.68 7.35
C LYS A 119 -17.38 12.82 7.63
N THR A 120 -16.71 11.70 7.81
CA THR A 120 -15.28 11.65 8.14
C THR A 120 -14.52 11.06 6.97
N THR A 121 -13.44 11.74 6.59
CA THR A 121 -12.43 11.21 5.66
C THR A 121 -11.18 10.86 6.45
N VAL A 122 -10.64 9.68 6.19
CA VAL A 122 -9.40 9.20 6.78
C VAL A 122 -8.31 9.22 5.72
N ASN A 123 -7.23 9.92 6.02
CA ASN A 123 -6.06 10.00 5.16
C ASN A 123 -4.89 9.25 5.80
N GLY A 124 -3.98 8.80 4.96
CA GLY A 124 -2.74 8.23 5.44
C GLY A 124 -1.79 7.91 4.30
N VAL A 125 -0.68 7.29 4.69
CA VAL A 125 0.34 6.81 3.78
C VAL A 125 0.77 5.41 4.16
N ILE A 126 0.95 4.58 3.14
CA ILE A 126 1.50 3.24 3.24
C ILE A 126 2.90 3.32 2.64
N SER A 127 3.92 3.01 3.45
CA SER A 127 5.30 2.83 3.01
C SER A 127 5.56 1.34 2.89
N PHE A 128 6.01 0.87 1.74
CA PHE A 128 6.23 -0.57 1.52
C PHE A 128 7.30 -0.80 0.45
N MET A 129 7.89 -2.00 0.48
CA MET A 129 8.86 -2.46 -0.51
C MET A 129 8.31 -3.71 -1.20
N LEU A 130 8.55 -3.81 -2.51
CA LEU A 130 8.23 -4.98 -3.32
C LEU A 130 9.52 -5.62 -3.81
N CYS A 131 9.60 -6.94 -3.71
CA CYS A 131 10.71 -7.71 -4.26
C CYS A 131 10.20 -8.88 -5.09
N ASP A 132 10.97 -9.24 -6.11
CA ASP A 132 10.88 -10.54 -6.77
C ASP A 132 12.16 -11.36 -6.46
N ASP A 133 12.35 -12.48 -7.17
CA ASP A 133 13.51 -13.35 -6.98
C ASP A 133 14.87 -12.72 -7.38
N LYS A 134 14.85 -11.56 -8.07
CA LYS A 134 16.04 -10.94 -8.66
C LYS A 134 16.36 -9.59 -8.04
N GLU A 135 15.34 -8.81 -7.72
CA GLU A 135 15.49 -7.44 -7.27
C GLU A 135 14.43 -7.01 -6.25
N CYS A 136 14.80 -5.99 -5.48
CA CYS A 136 13.88 -5.24 -4.64
C CYS A 136 13.75 -3.83 -5.19
N LEU A 137 12.51 -3.37 -5.35
CA LEU A 137 12.24 -1.98 -5.71
C LEU A 137 12.58 -1.07 -4.52
N PRO A 138 12.99 0.19 -4.76
CA PRO A 138 13.06 1.19 -3.69
C PRO A 138 11.73 1.31 -2.94
N THR A 139 11.77 1.75 -1.68
CA THR A 139 10.58 1.93 -0.86
C THR A 139 9.57 2.89 -1.51
N ILE A 140 8.33 2.43 -1.66
CA ILE A 140 7.23 3.12 -2.32
C ILE A 140 6.31 3.71 -1.26
N MET A 141 5.87 4.96 -1.46
CA MET A 141 4.87 5.62 -0.63
C MET A 141 3.53 5.74 -1.37
N GLN A 142 2.53 4.98 -0.94
CA GLN A 142 1.16 5.09 -1.43
C GLN A 142 0.30 5.90 -0.47
N LYS A 143 -0.09 7.11 -0.88
CA LYS A 143 -1.07 7.92 -0.14
C LYS A 143 -2.49 7.40 -0.38
N PHE A 144 -3.34 7.46 0.63
CA PHE A 144 -4.76 7.16 0.51
C PHE A 144 -5.60 8.24 1.19
N SER A 145 -6.81 8.42 0.65
CA SER A 145 -7.86 9.24 1.22
C SER A 145 -9.17 8.48 1.05
N LEU A 146 -9.80 8.13 2.17
CA LEU A 146 -10.97 7.27 2.22
C LEU A 146 -12.08 7.96 3.00
N GLN A 147 -13.18 8.28 2.33
CA GLN A 147 -14.39 8.70 3.01
C GLN A 147 -15.07 7.48 3.63
N LEU A 148 -15.39 7.55 4.93
CA LEU A 148 -16.13 6.48 5.61
C LEU A 148 -17.58 6.48 5.13
N LEU A 149 -18.05 5.31 4.70
CA LEU A 149 -19.41 5.07 4.20
C LEU A 149 -20.26 4.30 5.21
#